data_AF-A0A959RZ20-F1
#
_entry.id   AF-A0A959RZ20-F1
#
_cell.length_a   1.000
_cell.length_b   1.000
_cell.length_c   1.000
_cell.angle_alpha   90.00
_cell.angle_beta   90.00
_cell.angle_gamma   90.00
#
_symmetry.space_group_name_H-M   'P 1'
#
loop_
_entity.id
_entity.type
_entity.pdbx_description
1 polymer ?
#
loop_
_entity_poly.entity_id
_entity_poly.type
_entity_poly.pdbx_seq_one_letter_code
_entity_poly.pdbx_strand_id
1 'polypeptide(L)'
;MFSILNGASVYLSIPLLDTLFQQEETASNSALIKKDNTQSWLPDFVTETVKSVSNTFHEFIFTGETEEILIRISVLILLAFLGKAVFGYLQDYYLSYVQQGVIKKIRDDAYAHLHKLPMSYFKNERTGDLISRITNDVNLVQNSFSVVFASIFREPVSLLVFMIIAISISWKLFLVSLVVVPFSGGLIGWIGIKLRTQTTMLQQQMGDITAVLQESISGVKIVKA
;
A
#
# COMPACT_ATOMS: atom_id res chain seq x y z
N MET A 1 3.84 -13.11 -3.55
CA MET A 1 4.34 -13.09 -4.95
C MET A 1 4.34 -11.69 -5.55
N PHE A 2 3.20 -10.98 -5.53
CA PHE A 2 3.09 -9.62 -6.08
C PHE A 2 4.20 -8.67 -5.59
N SER A 3 4.44 -8.58 -4.27
CA SER A 3 5.47 -7.69 -3.72
C SER A 3 6.87 -7.99 -4.25
N ILE A 4 7.21 -9.28 -4.42
CA ILE A 4 8.50 -9.73 -4.96
C ILE A 4 8.62 -9.32 -6.42
N LEU A 5 7.58 -9.55 -7.23
CA LEU A 5 7.57 -9.15 -8.64
C LEU A 5 7.56 -7.64 -8.84
N ASN A 6 6.89 -6.90 -7.95
CA ASN A 6 6.93 -5.45 -7.95
C ASN A 6 8.34 -4.93 -7.64
N GLY A 7 9.01 -5.51 -6.63
CA GLY A 7 10.40 -5.23 -6.33
C GLY A 7 11.34 -5.55 -7.49
N ALA A 8 11.20 -6.72 -8.11
CA ALA A 8 11.97 -7.13 -9.27
C ALA A 8 11.74 -6.19 -10.48
N SER A 9 10.49 -5.82 -10.77
CA SER A 9 10.13 -4.87 -11.83
C SER A 9 10.80 -3.50 -11.65
N VAL A 10 10.89 -3.00 -10.42
CA VAL A 10 11.59 -1.75 -10.12
C VAL A 10 13.10 -1.91 -10.30
N TYR A 11 13.68 -3.01 -9.79
CA TYR A 11 15.12 -3.26 -9.92
C TYR A 11 15.56 -3.40 -11.38
N LEU A 12 14.75 -4.06 -12.22
CA LEU A 12 14.98 -4.23 -13.65
C LEU A 12 14.90 -2.92 -14.44
N SER A 13 14.26 -1.88 -13.89
CA SER A 13 14.19 -0.57 -14.54
C SER A 13 15.53 0.18 -14.47
N ILE A 14 16.37 -0.09 -13.47
CA ILE A 14 17.66 0.60 -13.27
C ILE A 14 18.60 0.40 -14.48
N PRO A 15 18.92 -0.84 -14.91
CA PRO A 15 19.84 -1.05 -16.04
C PRO A 15 19.27 -0.54 -17.37
N LEU A 16 17.96 -0.54 -17.58
CA LEU A 16 17.35 0.08 -18.76
C LEU A 16 17.56 1.60 -18.74
N LEU A 17 17.39 2.25 -17.58
CA LEU A 17 17.64 3.67 -17.42
C LEU A 17 19.10 4.01 -17.70
N ASP A 18 20.04 3.25 -17.11
CA ASP A 18 21.47 3.42 -17.36
C ASP A 18 21.79 3.26 -18.85
N THR A 19 21.25 2.23 -19.51
CA THR A 19 21.52 1.97 -20.93
C THR A 19 20.91 3.04 -21.86
N LEU A 20 19.71 3.54 -21.54
CA LEU A 20 19.05 4.61 -22.32
C LEU A 20 19.70 5.98 -22.14
N PHE A 21 20.33 6.25 -20.99
CA PHE A 21 20.90 7.56 -20.67
C PHE A 21 22.44 7.64 -20.78
N GLN A 22 23.18 6.52 -20.83
CA GLN A 22 24.66 6.51 -20.89
C GLN A 22 25.28 6.34 -22.29
N GLN A 23 24.51 6.48 -23.37
CA GLN A 23 25.05 6.33 -24.74
C GLN A 23 26.08 7.42 -25.15
N GLU A 24 26.32 8.46 -24.33
CA GLU A 24 27.38 9.45 -24.55
C GLU A 24 28.64 9.30 -23.68
N GLU A 25 28.63 8.54 -22.56
CA GLU A 25 29.77 8.51 -21.61
C GLU A 25 30.68 7.27 -21.73
N THR A 26 30.31 6.25 -22.50
CA THR A 26 31.03 4.96 -22.53
C THR A 26 32.35 4.99 -23.32
N ALA A 27 32.62 6.04 -24.11
CA ALA A 27 33.86 6.13 -24.90
C ALA A 27 35.07 6.73 -24.14
N SER A 28 34.88 7.43 -23.00
CA SER A 28 35.97 8.18 -22.35
C SER A 28 36.32 7.72 -20.93
N ASN A 29 35.42 7.03 -20.21
CA ASN A 29 35.59 6.76 -18.78
C ASN A 29 35.75 5.28 -18.39
N SER A 30 36.09 4.39 -19.35
CA SER A 30 36.36 2.96 -19.06
C SER A 30 37.59 2.72 -18.17
N ALA A 31 38.35 3.75 -17.81
CA ALA A 31 39.49 3.65 -16.89
C ALA A 31 39.16 3.97 -15.42
N LEU A 32 37.94 4.40 -15.05
CA LEU A 32 37.63 4.89 -13.70
C LEU A 32 36.56 4.10 -12.93
N ILE A 33 36.08 2.94 -13.41
CA ILE A 33 35.24 2.06 -12.59
C ILE A 33 36.11 1.31 -11.58
N LYS A 34 36.40 2.04 -10.50
CA LYS A 34 37.05 1.62 -9.28
C LYS A 34 36.25 0.46 -8.69
N LYS A 35 36.88 -0.71 -8.66
CA LYS A 35 36.55 -1.90 -7.86
C LYS A 35 36.10 -1.48 -6.45
N ASP A 36 34.78 -1.39 -6.20
CA ASP A 36 34.27 -1.14 -4.86
C ASP A 36 34.33 -2.45 -4.08
N ASN A 37 35.40 -2.57 -3.30
CA ASN A 37 35.61 -3.63 -2.34
C ASN A 37 34.76 -3.31 -1.10
N THR A 38 33.43 -3.44 -1.22
CA THR A 38 32.52 -3.19 -0.09
C THR A 38 32.59 -4.39 0.86
N GLN A 39 33.39 -4.25 1.92
CA GLN A 39 33.46 -5.18 3.03
C GLN A 39 32.07 -5.33 3.66
N SER A 40 31.39 -6.42 3.35
CA SER A 40 29.98 -6.63 3.68
C SER A 40 29.83 -7.13 5.12
N TRP A 41 29.21 -6.31 5.96
CA TRP A 41 28.75 -6.65 7.31
C TRP A 41 27.52 -7.60 7.33
N LEU A 42 27.15 -8.16 6.18
CA LEU A 42 25.99 -9.04 5.98
C LEU A 42 26.43 -10.51 6.08
N PRO A 43 25.56 -11.43 6.55
CA PRO A 43 25.85 -12.87 6.54
C PRO A 43 26.18 -13.37 5.13
N ASP A 44 27.13 -14.31 5.03
CA ASP A 44 27.66 -14.81 3.75
C ASP A 44 26.57 -15.36 2.82
N PHE A 45 25.49 -15.93 3.37
CA PHE A 45 24.37 -16.40 2.55
C PHE A 45 23.65 -15.27 1.80
N VAL A 46 23.58 -14.06 2.37
CA VAL A 46 22.92 -12.89 1.76
C VAL A 46 23.79 -12.31 0.66
N THR A 47 25.09 -12.22 0.90
CA THR A 47 26.03 -11.66 -0.07
C THR A 47 26.26 -12.62 -1.23
N GLU A 48 26.30 -13.94 -0.99
CA GLU A 48 26.36 -14.96 -2.04
C GLU A 48 25.09 -15.02 -2.87
N THR A 49 23.90 -14.98 -2.26
CA THR A 49 22.63 -15.02 -3.01
C THR A 49 22.42 -13.77 -3.85
N VAL A 50 22.65 -12.57 -3.30
CA VAL A 50 22.52 -11.32 -4.04
C VAL A 50 23.55 -11.26 -5.18
N LYS A 51 24.80 -11.66 -4.93
CA LYS A 51 25.87 -11.66 -5.94
C LYS A 51 25.68 -12.73 -7.00
N SER A 52 25.16 -13.91 -6.64
CA SER A 52 24.82 -14.97 -7.59
C SER A 52 23.63 -14.59 -8.48
N VAL A 53 22.58 -14.00 -7.90
CA VAL A 53 21.44 -13.47 -8.68
C VAL A 53 21.90 -12.36 -9.60
N SER A 54 22.69 -11.40 -9.11
CA SER A 54 23.21 -10.27 -9.90
C SER A 54 24.15 -10.74 -11.03
N ASN A 55 25.08 -11.65 -10.76
CA ASN A 55 26.00 -12.18 -11.76
C ASN A 55 25.28 -13.01 -12.83
N THR A 56 24.34 -13.87 -12.43
CA THR A 56 23.51 -14.63 -13.38
C THR A 56 22.65 -13.70 -14.24
N PHE A 57 22.15 -12.61 -13.65
CA PHE A 57 21.42 -11.58 -14.38
C PHE A 57 22.31 -10.83 -15.37
N HIS A 58 23.50 -10.40 -14.96
CA HIS A 58 24.44 -9.70 -15.84
C HIS A 58 24.92 -10.59 -16.99
N GLU A 59 25.24 -11.85 -16.73
CA GLU A 59 25.68 -12.78 -17.75
C GLU A 59 24.56 -13.15 -18.74
N PHE A 60 23.31 -13.26 -18.25
CA PHE A 60 22.14 -13.52 -19.10
C PHE A 60 21.69 -12.30 -19.92
N ILE A 61 21.89 -11.07 -19.41
CA ILE A 61 21.48 -9.83 -20.09
C ILE A 61 22.53 -9.32 -21.08
N PHE A 62 23.82 -9.36 -20.72
CA PHE A 62 24.90 -8.71 -21.47
C PHE A 62 25.67 -9.64 -22.42
N THR A 63 25.12 -10.82 -22.73
CA THR A 63 25.66 -11.72 -23.76
C THR A 63 25.03 -11.40 -25.12
N GLY A 64 25.69 -10.56 -25.93
CA GLY A 64 25.30 -10.24 -27.31
C GLY A 64 25.75 -8.86 -27.81
N GLU A 65 25.38 -8.52 -29.05
CA GLU A 65 25.53 -7.15 -29.60
C GLU A 65 24.55 -6.16 -28.94
N THR A 66 24.85 -4.86 -28.97
CA THR A 66 24.09 -3.81 -28.26
C THR A 66 22.59 -3.81 -28.59
N GLU A 67 22.20 -4.14 -29.83
CA GLU A 67 20.79 -4.22 -30.24
C GLU A 67 20.05 -5.41 -29.61
N GLU A 68 20.71 -6.56 -29.49
CA GLU A 68 20.12 -7.75 -28.86
C GLU A 68 19.93 -7.57 -27.35
N ILE A 69 20.85 -6.84 -26.70
CA ILE A 69 20.77 -6.50 -25.28
C ILE A 69 19.55 -5.62 -24.99
N LEU A 70 19.32 -4.58 -25.81
CA LEU A 70 18.16 -3.69 -25.65
C LEU A 70 16.82 -4.43 -25.80
N ILE A 71 16.71 -5.31 -26.79
CA ILE A 71 15.50 -6.10 -27.03
C ILE A 71 15.28 -7.07 -25.86
N ARG A 72 16.33 -7.77 -25.39
CA ARG A 72 16.23 -8.73 -24.28
C ARG A 72 15.83 -8.06 -22.97
N ILE A 73 16.42 -6.90 -22.64
CA ILE A 73 16.02 -6.10 -21.47
C ILE A 73 14.56 -5.65 -21.59
N SER A 74 14.16 -5.12 -22.75
CA SER A 74 12.80 -4.64 -22.98
C SER A 74 11.75 -5.75 -22.82
N VAL A 75 12.02 -6.94 -23.38
CA VAL A 75 11.13 -8.11 -23.24
C VAL A 75 11.06 -8.60 -21.79
N LEU A 76 12.19 -8.64 -21.07
CA LEU A 76 12.20 -9.03 -19.66
C LEU A 76 11.44 -8.07 -18.77
N ILE A 77 11.56 -6.76 -19.02
CA ILE A 77 10.79 -5.75 -18.31
C ILE A 77 9.30 -5.93 -18.61
N LEU A 78 8.92 -6.11 -19.87
CA LEU A 78 7.53 -6.39 -20.25
C LEU A 78 6.97 -7.61 -19.51
N LEU A 79 7.71 -8.72 -19.48
CA LEU A 79 7.31 -9.93 -18.75
C LEU A 79 7.22 -9.70 -17.24
N ALA A 80 8.15 -8.95 -16.65
CA ALA A 80 8.12 -8.62 -15.22
C ALA A 80 6.90 -7.75 -14.87
N PHE A 81 6.59 -6.75 -15.68
CA PHE A 81 5.41 -5.90 -15.51
C PHE A 81 4.10 -6.67 -15.73
N LEU A 82 4.04 -7.55 -16.73
CA LEU A 82 2.89 -8.40 -16.98
C LEU A 82 2.67 -9.38 -15.81
N GLY A 83 3.74 -10.02 -15.34
CA GLY A 83 3.72 -10.86 -14.14
C GLY A 83 3.23 -10.09 -12.92
N LYS A 84 3.80 -8.90 -12.66
CA LYS A 84 3.33 -8.00 -11.60
C LYS A 84 1.83 -7.72 -11.71
N ALA A 85 1.31 -7.43 -12.91
CA ALA A 85 -0.11 -7.15 -13.11
C ALA A 85 -0.98 -8.37 -12.81
N VAL A 86 -0.62 -9.55 -13.33
CA VAL A 86 -1.35 -10.80 -13.09
C VAL A 86 -1.38 -11.15 -11.61
N PHE A 87 -0.22 -11.15 -10.94
CA PHE A 87 -0.17 -11.46 -9.51
C PHE A 87 -0.79 -10.38 -8.63
N GLY A 88 -0.82 -9.12 -9.09
CA GLY A 88 -1.55 -8.04 -8.44
C GLY A 88 -3.06 -8.31 -8.48
N TYR A 89 -3.57 -8.68 -9.65
CA TYR A 89 -4.97 -9.07 -9.81
C TYR A 89 -5.34 -10.28 -8.94
N LEU A 90 -4.52 -11.33 -8.96
CA LEU A 90 -4.76 -12.51 -8.12
C LEU A 90 -4.76 -12.14 -6.63
N GLN A 91 -3.79 -11.34 -6.18
CA GLN A 91 -3.73 -10.88 -4.80
C GLN A 91 -5.01 -10.14 -4.41
N ASP A 92 -5.44 -9.18 -5.22
CA ASP A 92 -6.63 -8.38 -4.93
C ASP A 92 -7.91 -9.23 -5.00
N TYR A 93 -7.97 -10.22 -5.90
CA TYR A 93 -9.07 -11.18 -5.97
C TYR A 93 -9.17 -12.06 -4.72
N TYR A 94 -8.09 -12.72 -4.31
CA TYR A 94 -8.10 -13.59 -3.13
C TYR A 94 -8.38 -12.80 -1.85
N LEU A 95 -7.83 -11.59 -1.75
CA LEU A 95 -8.09 -10.71 -0.61
C LEU A 95 -9.56 -10.32 -0.55
N SER A 96 -10.15 -9.93 -1.67
CA SER A 96 -11.58 -9.62 -1.78
C SER A 96 -12.45 -10.83 -1.45
N TYR A 97 -12.07 -12.02 -1.92
CA TYR A 97 -12.79 -13.26 -1.64
C TYR A 97 -12.82 -13.58 -0.14
N VAL A 98 -11.68 -13.51 0.53
CA VAL A 98 -11.58 -13.72 1.99
C VAL A 98 -12.39 -12.68 2.75
N GLN A 99 -12.28 -11.39 2.37
CA GLN A 99 -13.05 -10.31 2.98
C GLN A 99 -14.56 -10.57 2.90
N GLN A 100 -15.08 -10.86 1.70
CA GLN A 100 -16.51 -11.13 1.52
C GLN A 100 -16.96 -12.37 2.30
N GLY A 101 -16.11 -13.41 2.40
CA GLY A 101 -16.38 -14.58 3.22
C GLY A 101 -16.53 -14.26 4.71
N VAL A 102 -15.64 -13.41 5.26
CA VAL A 102 -15.73 -12.96 6.66
C VAL A 102 -17.01 -12.16 6.90
N ILE A 103 -17.35 -11.23 6.00
CA ILE A 103 -18.57 -10.41 6.16
C ILE A 103 -19.83 -11.24 6.06
N LYS A 104 -19.86 -12.20 5.13
CA LYS A 104 -20.97 -13.14 5.05
C LYS A 104 -21.16 -13.85 6.39
N LYS A 105 -20.09 -14.34 7.01
CA LYS A 105 -20.15 -15.00 8.31
C LYS A 105 -20.68 -14.08 9.42
N ILE A 106 -20.23 -12.83 9.49
CA ILE A 106 -20.74 -11.85 10.45
C ILE A 106 -22.25 -11.63 10.28
N ARG A 107 -22.71 -11.50 9.04
CA ARG A 107 -24.13 -11.32 8.73
C ARG A 107 -24.95 -12.55 9.11
N ASP A 108 -24.45 -13.74 8.79
CA ASP A 108 -25.09 -15.02 9.13
C ASP A 108 -25.20 -15.19 10.66
N ASP A 109 -24.14 -14.89 11.41
CA ASP A 109 -24.11 -14.97 12.87
C ASP A 109 -25.08 -13.96 13.52
N ALA A 110 -25.15 -12.73 12.99
CA ALA A 110 -26.10 -11.71 13.45
C ALA A 110 -27.57 -12.12 13.20
N TYR A 111 -27.86 -12.67 12.02
CA TYR A 111 -29.19 -13.20 11.68
C TYR A 111 -29.57 -14.40 12.55
N ALA A 112 -28.63 -15.31 12.81
CA ALA A 112 -28.86 -16.46 13.67
C ALA A 112 -29.09 -16.04 15.13
N HIS A 113 -28.40 -15.00 15.60
CA HIS A 113 -28.60 -14.45 16.93
C HIS A 113 -29.98 -13.80 17.07
N LEU A 114 -30.41 -13.01 16.09
CA LEU A 114 -31.75 -12.40 16.07
C LEU A 114 -32.87 -13.44 16.24
N HIS A 115 -32.77 -14.57 15.54
CA HIS A 115 -33.78 -15.64 15.62
C HIS A 115 -33.85 -16.35 16.98
N LYS A 116 -32.80 -16.25 17.81
CA LYS A 116 -32.76 -16.86 19.15
C LYS A 116 -33.29 -15.94 20.25
N LEU A 117 -33.57 -14.67 19.94
CA LEU A 117 -34.03 -13.71 20.93
C LEU A 117 -35.49 -13.96 21.34
N PRO A 118 -35.84 -13.75 22.62
CA PRO A 118 -37.20 -13.92 23.10
C PRO A 118 -38.13 -12.83 22.56
N MET A 119 -39.43 -13.14 22.45
CA MET A 119 -40.45 -12.20 21.96
C MET A 119 -40.53 -10.89 22.76
N SER A 120 -40.13 -10.90 24.04
CA SER A 120 -40.05 -9.70 24.87
C SER A 120 -39.07 -8.65 24.33
N TYR A 121 -38.00 -9.08 23.66
CA TYR A 121 -37.03 -8.19 23.04
C TYR A 121 -37.65 -7.41 21.87
N PHE A 122 -38.37 -8.11 20.99
CA PHE A 122 -39.04 -7.51 19.84
C PHE A 122 -40.22 -6.59 20.20
N LYS A 123 -40.74 -6.70 21.43
CA LYS A 123 -41.78 -5.79 21.94
C LYS A 123 -41.22 -4.43 22.37
N ASN A 124 -39.96 -4.38 22.79
CA ASN A 124 -39.32 -3.16 23.30
C ASN A 124 -38.49 -2.43 22.24
N GLU A 125 -38.09 -3.11 21.17
CA GLU A 125 -37.26 -2.54 20.10
C GLU A 125 -38.06 -2.28 18.82
N ARG A 126 -37.78 -1.17 18.12
CA ARG A 126 -38.42 -0.88 16.83
C ARG A 126 -37.84 -1.77 15.75
N THR A 127 -38.68 -2.39 14.93
CA THR A 127 -38.25 -3.26 13.82
C THR A 127 -37.27 -2.56 12.86
N GLY A 128 -37.48 -1.26 12.60
CA GLY A 128 -36.58 -0.46 11.77
C GLY A 128 -35.16 -0.34 12.33
N ASP A 129 -35.01 -0.28 13.64
CA ASP A 129 -33.69 -0.19 14.29
C ASP A 129 -32.94 -1.52 14.17
N LEU A 130 -33.65 -2.64 14.27
CA LEU A 130 -33.07 -3.98 14.06
C LEU A 130 -32.59 -4.17 12.61
N ILE A 131 -33.39 -3.73 11.64
CA ILE A 131 -33.01 -3.76 10.22
C ILE A 131 -31.77 -2.87 10.00
N SER A 132 -31.78 -1.64 10.51
CA SER A 132 -30.64 -0.72 10.38
C SER A 132 -29.35 -1.30 10.96
N ARG A 133 -29.40 -1.95 12.13
CA ARG A 133 -28.21 -2.61 12.71
C ARG A 133 -27.68 -3.73 11.82
N ILE A 134 -28.56 -4.54 11.24
CA ILE A 134 -28.16 -5.64 10.34
C ILE A 134 -27.60 -5.14 9.01
N THR A 135 -28.15 -4.06 8.45
CA THR A 135 -27.78 -3.60 7.11
C THR A 135 -26.71 -2.52 7.13
N ASN A 136 -26.80 -1.55 8.04
CA ASN A 136 -25.93 -0.38 8.09
C ASN A 136 -24.74 -0.62 9.01
N ASP A 137 -24.95 -1.05 10.26
CA ASP A 137 -23.84 -1.22 11.21
C ASP A 137 -22.91 -2.36 10.76
N VAL A 138 -23.46 -3.49 10.32
CA VAL A 138 -22.66 -4.59 9.74
C VAL A 138 -21.91 -4.12 8.50
N ASN A 139 -22.47 -3.23 7.69
CA ASN A 139 -21.79 -2.67 6.51
C ASN A 139 -20.67 -1.69 6.90
N LEU A 140 -20.86 -0.88 7.94
CA LEU A 140 -19.81 -0.03 8.51
C LEU A 140 -18.65 -0.88 9.05
N VAL A 141 -18.97 -1.98 9.74
CA VAL A 141 -17.97 -2.97 10.18
C VAL A 141 -17.28 -3.61 8.97
N GLN A 142 -18.02 -3.95 7.92
CA GLN A 142 -17.45 -4.48 6.66
C GLN A 142 -16.43 -3.54 6.05
N ASN A 143 -16.77 -2.26 5.90
CA ASN A 143 -15.88 -1.30 5.26
C ASN A 143 -14.62 -1.08 6.09
N SER A 144 -14.77 -0.97 7.41
CA SER A 144 -13.65 -0.79 8.33
C SER A 144 -12.72 -2.00 8.33
N PHE A 145 -13.29 -3.21 8.36
CA PHE A 145 -12.53 -4.45 8.32
C PHE A 145 -11.81 -4.64 6.98
N SER A 146 -12.47 -4.32 5.86
CA SER A 146 -11.90 -4.52 4.53
C SER A 146 -10.63 -3.69 4.33
N VAL A 147 -10.63 -2.41 4.73
CA VAL A 147 -9.47 -1.54 4.61
C VAL A 147 -8.31 -2.06 5.47
N VAL A 148 -8.57 -2.34 6.75
CA VAL A 148 -7.52 -2.75 7.70
C VAL A 148 -6.95 -4.12 7.36
N PHE A 149 -7.81 -5.08 6.99
CA PHE A 149 -7.40 -6.45 6.68
C PHE A 149 -6.52 -6.50 5.43
N ALA A 150 -6.83 -5.69 4.41
CA ALA A 150 -5.98 -5.61 3.22
C ALA A 150 -4.59 -5.06 3.56
N SER A 151 -4.55 -3.95 4.29
CA SER A 151 -3.32 -3.24 4.63
C SER A 151 -2.40 -4.05 5.54
N ILE A 152 -2.93 -4.70 6.58
CA ILE A 152 -2.11 -5.37 7.60
C ILE A 152 -1.30 -6.57 7.06
N PHE A 153 -1.75 -7.21 5.98
CA PHE A 153 -1.01 -8.30 5.34
C PHE A 153 -0.17 -7.81 4.15
N ARG A 154 -0.73 -6.92 3.32
CA ARG A 154 -0.08 -6.46 2.09
C ARG A 154 1.09 -5.51 2.38
N GLU A 155 0.89 -4.54 3.25
CA GLU A 155 1.85 -3.46 3.47
C GLU A 155 3.14 -3.94 4.13
N PRO A 156 3.12 -4.76 5.21
CA PRO A 156 4.36 -5.22 5.84
C PRO A 156 5.18 -6.14 4.93
N VAL A 157 4.52 -7.02 4.17
CA VAL A 157 5.21 -7.90 3.22
C VAL A 157 5.85 -7.08 2.11
N SER A 158 5.14 -6.07 1.59
CA SER A 158 5.72 -5.17 0.58
C SER A 158 6.88 -4.35 1.14
N LEU A 159 6.75 -3.83 2.35
CA LEU A 159 7.79 -3.08 3.04
C LEU A 159 9.06 -3.93 3.22
N LEU A 160 8.92 -5.17 3.70
CA LEU A 160 10.04 -6.09 3.88
C LEU A 160 10.77 -6.36 2.56
N VAL A 161 10.04 -6.62 1.48
CA VAL A 161 10.66 -6.86 0.16
C VAL A 161 11.44 -5.62 -0.30
N PHE A 162 10.86 -4.43 -0.22
CA PHE A 162 11.56 -3.20 -0.62
C PHE A 162 12.74 -2.87 0.28
N MET A 163 12.65 -3.16 1.57
CA MET A 163 13.76 -2.99 2.51
C MET A 163 14.94 -3.88 2.13
N ILE A 164 14.70 -5.16 1.85
CA ILE A 164 15.73 -6.11 1.41
C ILE A 164 16.39 -5.63 0.11
N ILE A 165 15.60 -5.15 -0.85
CA ILE A 165 16.12 -4.61 -2.12
C ILE A 165 16.97 -3.36 -1.87
N ALA A 166 16.49 -2.40 -1.07
CA ALA A 166 17.21 -1.16 -0.80
C ALA A 166 18.55 -1.41 -0.11
N ILE A 167 18.58 -2.33 0.86
CA ILE A 167 19.80 -2.79 1.54
C ILE A 167 20.77 -3.44 0.57
N SER A 168 20.24 -4.25 -0.37
CA SER A 168 21.04 -4.96 -1.38
C SER A 168 21.68 -4.00 -2.39
N ILE A 169 21.03 -2.86 -2.69
CA ILE A 169 21.59 -1.82 -3.57
C ILE A 169 22.70 -1.05 -2.84
N SER A 170 22.41 -0.48 -1.67
CA SER A 170 23.39 0.25 -0.88
C SER A 170 22.93 0.43 0.56
N TRP A 171 23.62 -0.25 1.48
CA TRP A 171 23.38 -0.10 2.92
C TRP A 171 23.60 1.34 3.42
N LYS A 172 24.56 2.07 2.84
CA LYS A 172 24.84 3.46 3.24
C LYS A 172 23.69 4.39 2.88
N LEU A 173 23.13 4.27 1.67
CA LEU A 173 21.97 5.07 1.25
C LEU A 173 20.70 4.70 2.02
N PHE A 174 20.52 3.40 2.31
CA PHE A 174 19.41 2.94 3.16
C PHE A 174 19.44 3.57 4.56
N LEU A 175 20.61 3.61 5.21
CA LEU A 175 20.76 4.26 6.52
C LEU A 175 20.45 5.75 6.48
N VAL A 176 20.87 6.46 5.43
CA VAL A 176 20.51 7.88 5.24
C VAL A 176 18.98 8.02 5.11
N SER A 177 18.34 7.18 4.30
CA SER A 177 16.88 7.16 4.16
C SER A 177 16.17 6.90 5.50
N LEU A 178 16.71 5.99 6.33
CA LEU A 178 16.16 5.66 7.64
C LEU A 178 16.17 6.84 8.62
N VAL A 179 17.06 7.83 8.44
CA VAL A 179 17.06 9.08 9.22
C VAL A 179 16.11 10.12 8.61
N VAL A 180 16.05 10.20 7.28
CA VAL A 180 15.17 11.14 6.57
C VAL A 180 13.69 10.81 6.81
N VAL A 181 13.32 9.53 6.79
CA VAL A 181 11.93 9.07 6.99
C VAL A 181 11.32 9.56 8.31
N PRO A 182 11.92 9.34 9.50
CA PRO A 182 11.35 9.84 10.76
C PRO A 182 11.42 11.37 10.86
N PHE A 183 12.41 12.03 10.26
CA PHE A 183 12.45 13.48 10.20
C PHE A 183 11.26 14.06 9.41
N SER A 184 11.03 13.53 8.19
CA SER A 184 9.86 13.88 7.37
C SER A 184 8.56 13.50 8.08
N GLY A 185 8.48 12.30 8.66
CA GLY A 185 7.32 11.84 9.42
C GLY A 185 7.01 12.74 10.62
N GLY A 186 8.03 13.22 11.33
CA GLY A 186 7.90 14.17 12.43
C GLY A 186 7.37 15.53 11.96
N LEU A 187 7.91 16.07 10.86
CA LEU A 187 7.45 17.32 10.27
C LEU A 187 5.98 17.22 9.80
N ILE A 188 5.65 16.15 9.08
CA ILE A 188 4.28 15.86 8.63
C ILE A 188 3.35 15.68 9.84
N GLY A 189 3.78 14.95 10.87
CA GLY A 189 3.03 14.74 12.10
C GLY A 189 2.73 16.05 12.83
N TRP A 190 3.71 16.94 12.94
CA TRP A 190 3.54 18.26 13.54
C TRP A 190 2.51 19.11 12.78
N ILE A 191 2.60 19.14 11.44
CA ILE A 191 1.61 19.80 10.59
C ILE A 191 0.22 19.16 10.76
N GLY A 192 0.17 17.83 10.81
CA GLY A 192 -1.07 17.05 10.96
C GLY A 192 -1.78 17.34 12.28
N ILE A 193 -1.05 17.47 13.39
CA ILE A 193 -1.62 17.86 14.70
C ILE A 193 -2.22 19.27 14.61
N LYS A 194 -1.50 20.22 14.01
CA LYS A 194 -1.99 21.60 13.86
C LYS A 194 -3.23 21.69 12.97
N LEU A 195 -3.26 20.92 11.88
CA LEU A 195 -4.44 20.81 11.01
C LEU A 195 -5.63 20.21 11.75
N ARG A 196 -5.42 19.11 12.50
CA ARG A 196 -6.48 18.46 13.25
C ARG A 196 -7.18 19.42 14.21
N THR A 197 -6.44 20.23 14.95
CA THR A 197 -7.02 21.23 15.85
C THR A 197 -7.89 22.25 15.11
N GLN A 198 -7.43 22.74 13.96
CA GLN A 198 -8.21 23.67 13.14
C GLN A 198 -9.46 23.01 12.54
N THR A 199 -9.34 21.77 12.05
CA THR A 199 -10.48 21.00 11.53
C THR A 199 -11.55 20.80 12.60
N THR A 200 -11.18 20.48 13.83
CA THR A 200 -12.13 20.36 14.95
C THR A 200 -12.86 21.67 15.20
N MET A 201 -12.15 22.80 15.20
CA MET A 201 -12.76 24.12 15.39
C MET A 201 -13.72 24.49 14.25
N LEU A 202 -13.34 24.23 13.00
CA LEU A 202 -14.20 24.43 11.83
C LEU A 202 -15.46 23.55 11.89
N GLN A 203 -15.32 22.30 12.33
CA GLN A 203 -16.44 21.38 12.48
C GLN A 203 -17.42 21.86 13.56
N GLN A 204 -16.91 22.46 14.64
CA GLN A 204 -17.74 23.05 15.69
C GLN A 204 -18.51 24.29 15.20
N GLN A 205 -17.83 25.21 14.50
CA GLN A 205 -18.48 26.38 13.88
C GLN A 205 -19.54 25.98 12.86
N MET A 206 -19.27 24.95 12.05
CA MET A 206 -20.26 24.45 11.10
C MET A 206 -21.47 23.82 11.81
N GLY A 207 -21.26 23.23 12.99
CA GLY A 207 -22.34 22.79 13.89
C GLY A 207 -23.22 23.95 14.36
N ASP A 208 -22.61 25.05 14.80
CA ASP A 208 -23.33 26.25 15.24
C ASP A 208 -24.14 26.88 14.10
N ILE A 209 -23.56 27.01 12.90
CA ILE A 209 -24.27 27.47 11.70
C ILE A 209 -25.46 26.57 11.38
N THR A 210 -25.27 25.25 11.44
CA THR A 210 -26.33 24.27 11.19
C THR A 210 -27.47 24.41 12.20
N ALA A 211 -27.15 24.66 13.47
CA ALA A 211 -28.15 24.87 14.52
C ALA A 211 -28.99 26.13 14.27
N VAL A 212 -28.36 27.26 13.93
CA VAL A 212 -29.06 28.51 13.58
C VAL A 212 -29.95 28.33 12.34
N LEU A 213 -29.46 27.58 11.36
CA LEU A 213 -30.23 27.26 10.15
C LEU A 213 -31.48 26.43 10.50
N GLN A 214 -31.34 25.45 11.39
CA GLN A 214 -32.43 24.60 11.85
C GLN A 214 -33.47 25.38 12.67
N GLU A 215 -33.03 26.29 13.54
CA GLU A 215 -33.91 27.19 14.30
C GLU A 215 -34.68 28.13 13.37
N SER A 216 -33.99 28.72 12.38
CA SER A 216 -34.61 29.62 11.40
C SER A 216 -35.68 28.92 10.57
N ILE A 217 -35.38 27.73 10.04
CA ILE A 217 -36.34 26.93 9.25
C ILE A 217 -37.54 26.52 10.11
N SER A 218 -37.31 26.13 11.37
CA SER A 218 -38.39 25.75 12.29
C SER A 218 -39.24 26.97 12.69
N GLY A 219 -38.62 28.12 12.91
CA GLY A 219 -39.27 29.39 13.25
C GLY A 219 -40.14 29.94 12.13
N VAL A 220 -39.75 29.78 10.86
CA VAL A 220 -40.60 30.17 9.71
C VAL A 220 -41.95 29.43 9.72
N LYS A 221 -41.99 28.19 10.20
CA LYS A 221 -43.23 27.40 10.33
C LYS A 221 -44.17 27.97 11.40
N ILE A 222 -43.63 28.63 12.42
CA ILE A 222 -44.37 29.25 13.52
C ILE A 222 -44.84 30.65 13.14
N VAL A 223 -44.03 31.43 12.41
CA VAL A 223 -44.33 32.82 12.04
C VAL A 223 -45.32 32.94 10.88
N LYS A 224 -45.44 31.91 10.03
CA LYS A 224 -46.40 31.88 8.89
C LYS A 224 -47.73 31.18 9.19
N ALA A 225 -47.90 30.57 10.37
CA ALA A 225 -49.15 29.93 10.81
C ALA A 225 -50.04 30.92 11.56
#